data_AF-A0A2D4U0K0-F1
#
_entry.id   AF-A0A2D4U0K0-F1
#
_cell.length_a   1.000
_cell.length_b   1.000
_cell.length_c   1.000
_cell.angle_alpha   90.00
_cell.angle_beta   90.00
_cell.angle_gamma   90.00
#
_symmetry.space_group_name_H-M   'P 1'
#
loop_
_entity.id
_entity.type
_entity.pdbx_description
1 polymer ?
#
loop_
_entity_poly.entity_id
_entity_poly.type
_entity_poly.pdbx_seq_one_letter_code
_entity_poly.pdbx_strand_id
1 'polypeptide(L)'
;RQTCQQVANLLLLNPQLKGVVGACWFYDPAIAAISPKLAFISELLSEMQANWFFSHSEGEKSGAFSRSASRKQAFESGHYQPKNYVVFIPRSRLLAWYKRQSVL
;
A
#
# COMPACT_ATOMS: atom_id res chain seq x y z
N ARG A 1 5.86 -7.89 -6.54
CA ARG A 1 7.12 -7.10 -6.62
C ARG A 1 7.42 -6.61 -8.04
N GLN A 2 7.25 -7.44 -9.09
CA GLN A 2 7.50 -7.08 -10.50
C GLN A 2 6.88 -5.74 -10.95
N THR A 3 5.62 -5.47 -10.61
CA THR A 3 4.96 -4.19 -10.94
C THR A 3 5.74 -2.98 -10.42
N CYS A 4 6.28 -3.04 -9.19
CA CYS A 4 7.06 -1.95 -8.62
C CYS A 4 8.43 -1.79 -9.30
N GLN A 5 9.03 -2.88 -9.79
CA GLN A 5 10.26 -2.82 -10.60
C GLN A 5 10.01 -2.15 -11.96
N GLN A 6 8.87 -2.44 -12.60
CA GLN A 6 8.46 -1.76 -13.83
C GLN A 6 8.24 -0.27 -13.61
N VAL A 7 7.62 0.12 -12.49
CA VAL A 7 7.49 1.53 -12.10
C VAL A 7 8.85 2.19 -11.86
N ALA A 8 9.81 1.48 -11.25
CA ALA A 8 11.17 1.99 -11.10
C ALA A 8 11.84 2.26 -12.46
N ASN A 9 11.70 1.35 -13.42
CA ASN A 9 12.20 1.55 -14.79
C ASN A 9 11.53 2.75 -15.47
N LEU A 10 10.22 2.91 -15.31
CA LEU A 10 9.50 4.08 -15.82
C LEU A 10 10.05 5.37 -15.21
N LEU A 11 10.35 5.39 -13.91
CA LEU A 11 10.96 6.55 -13.26
C LEU A 11 12.37 6.80 -13.81
N LEU A 12 13.21 5.79 -14.01
CA LEU A 12 14.55 5.96 -14.60
C LEU A 12 14.49 6.61 -15.99
N LEU A 13 13.55 6.18 -16.84
CA LEU A 13 13.34 6.75 -18.18
C LEU A 13 12.75 8.17 -18.16
N ASN A 14 12.15 8.59 -17.04
CA ASN A 14 11.46 9.88 -16.92
C ASN A 14 11.98 10.66 -15.69
N PRO A 15 13.12 11.37 -15.79
CA PRO A 15 13.75 12.09 -14.69
C PRO A 15 12.90 13.18 -14.03
N GLN A 16 11.94 13.73 -14.75
CA GLN A 16 11.00 14.75 -14.29
C GLN A 16 10.00 14.23 -13.26
N LEU A 17 9.67 12.93 -13.31
CA LEU A 17 8.70 12.32 -12.38
C LEU A 17 9.29 12.22 -10.98
N LYS A 18 8.52 12.72 -9.99
CA LYS A 18 8.98 12.90 -8.61
C LYS A 18 8.69 11.72 -7.68
N GLY A 19 7.94 10.72 -8.14
CA GLY A 19 7.61 9.54 -7.35
C GLY A 19 6.27 8.93 -7.76
N VAL A 20 5.68 8.21 -6.82
CA VAL A 20 4.38 7.53 -6.98
C VAL A 20 3.46 7.96 -5.84
N VAL A 21 2.19 8.15 -6.16
CA VAL A 21 1.12 8.34 -5.18
C VAL A 21 0.04 7.29 -5.41
N GLY A 22 -0.56 6.79 -4.33
CA GLY A 22 -1.72 5.91 -4.40
C GLY A 22 -2.61 6.12 -3.19
N ALA A 23 -3.92 5.90 -3.35
CA ALA A 23 -4.89 5.95 -2.26
C ALA A 23 -5.72 4.67 -2.26
N CYS A 24 -5.73 3.95 -1.14
CA CYS A 24 -6.47 2.70 -1.04
C CYS A 24 -6.69 2.26 0.42
N TRP A 25 -7.73 1.45 0.63
CA TRP A 25 -8.03 0.83 1.93
C TRP A 25 -6.98 -0.21 2.35
N PHE A 26 -6.32 -0.90 1.41
CA PHE A 26 -5.29 -1.89 1.77
C PHE A 26 -3.95 -1.27 2.16
N TYR A 27 -3.85 0.05 2.18
CA TYR A 27 -2.73 0.77 2.77
C TYR A 27 -2.90 0.99 4.28
N ASP A 28 -4.07 0.65 4.83
CA ASP A 28 -4.33 0.63 6.26
C ASP A 28 -3.33 -0.27 7.01
N PRO A 29 -2.51 0.25 7.94
CA PRO A 29 -1.58 -0.56 8.72
C PRO A 29 -2.25 -1.70 9.50
N ALA A 30 -3.53 -1.55 9.87
CA ALA A 30 -4.26 -2.59 10.59
C ALA A 30 -4.61 -3.80 9.71
N ILE A 31 -4.52 -3.68 8.38
CA ILE A 31 -4.97 -4.73 7.46
C ILE A 31 -4.20 -6.04 7.63
N ALA A 32 -2.92 -5.97 8.02
CA ALA A 32 -2.09 -7.15 8.19
C ALA A 32 -2.61 -8.06 9.31
N ALA A 33 -3.17 -7.48 10.38
CA ALA A 33 -3.75 -8.25 11.48
C ALA A 33 -5.08 -8.92 11.08
N ILE A 34 -5.90 -8.24 10.29
CA ILE A 34 -7.23 -8.73 9.88
C ILE A 34 -7.15 -9.65 8.65
N SER A 35 -6.15 -9.46 7.80
CA SER A 35 -5.93 -10.19 6.56
C SER A 35 -4.43 -10.42 6.32
N PRO A 36 -3.81 -11.40 7.00
CA PRO A 36 -2.37 -11.66 6.92
C PRO A 36 -1.85 -11.84 5.49
N LYS A 37 -2.67 -12.37 4.56
CA LYS A 37 -2.33 -12.48 3.14
C LYS A 37 -2.07 -11.14 2.42
N LEU A 38 -2.45 -10.01 3.02
CA LEU A 38 -2.20 -8.66 2.51
C LEU A 38 -1.01 -7.97 3.21
N ALA A 39 -0.38 -8.62 4.21
CA ALA A 39 0.74 -8.04 4.96
C ALA A 39 1.89 -7.57 4.05
N PHE A 40 2.13 -8.30 2.95
CA PHE A 40 3.15 -7.96 1.95
C PHE A 40 3.03 -6.53 1.39
N ILE A 41 1.83 -5.93 1.40
CA ILE A 41 1.62 -4.56 0.92
C ILE A 41 2.32 -3.58 1.86
N SER A 42 2.05 -3.70 3.16
CA SER A 42 2.65 -2.84 4.18
C SER A 42 4.17 -3.04 4.27
N GLU A 43 4.63 -4.29 4.16
CA GLU A 43 6.06 -4.63 4.12
C GLU A 43 6.76 -3.97 2.92
N LEU A 44 6.19 -4.13 1.72
CA LEU A 44 6.77 -3.57 0.50
C LEU A 44 6.84 -2.03 0.54
N LEU A 45 5.78 -1.39 1.04
CA LEU A 45 5.75 0.06 1.21
C LEU A 45 6.77 0.52 2.28
N SER A 46 6.97 -0.26 3.34
CA SER A 46 7.96 0.01 4.39
C SER A 46 9.38 -0.11 3.85
N GLU A 47 9.68 -1.14 3.07
CA GLU A 47 10.97 -1.29 2.38
C GLU A 47 11.30 -0.13 1.43
N MET A 48 10.27 0.44 0.79
CA MET A 48 10.37 1.64 -0.04
C MET A 48 10.33 2.94 0.76
N GLN A 49 10.23 2.86 2.09
CA GLN A 49 10.12 4.01 2.99
C GLN A 49 9.04 4.99 2.52
N ALA A 50 7.86 4.47 2.17
CA ALA A 50 6.72 5.30 1.80
C ALA A 50 6.31 6.24 2.96
N ASN A 51 5.64 7.34 2.64
CA ASN A 51 4.97 8.17 3.63
C ASN A 51 3.48 7.84 3.58
N TRP A 52 2.85 7.64 4.75
CA TRP A 52 1.42 7.36 4.88
C TRP A 52 0.70 8.58 5.42
N PHE A 53 -0.46 8.87 4.84
CA PHE A 53 -1.36 9.90 5.30
C PHE A 53 -2.76 9.31 5.39
N PHE A 54 -3.36 9.41 6.57
CA PHE A 54 -4.76 9.04 6.73
C PHE A 54 -5.64 9.92 5.85
N SER A 55 -6.57 9.31 5.12
CA SER A 55 -7.57 10.04 4.32
C SER A 55 -8.91 10.06 5.06
N HIS A 56 -9.54 8.90 5.21
CA HIS A 56 -10.86 8.77 5.85
C HIS A 56 -11.14 7.33 6.27
N SER A 57 -12.14 7.13 7.13
CA SER A 57 -12.72 5.81 7.42
C SER A 57 -13.78 5.46 6.38
N GLU A 58 -13.82 4.22 5.90
CA GLU A 58 -14.81 3.77 4.91
C GLU A 58 -16.06 3.18 5.57
N GLY A 59 -17.25 3.38 4.99
CA GLY A 59 -18.50 2.84 5.55
C GLY A 59 -18.82 1.40 5.09
N GLU A 60 -20.08 0.99 5.28
CA GLU A 60 -20.62 -0.32 4.88
C GLU A 60 -20.41 -0.67 3.39
N LYS A 61 -20.27 0.36 2.53
CA LYS A 61 -20.02 0.21 1.10
C LYS A 61 -18.53 0.07 0.74
N SER A 62 -17.66 -0.15 1.74
CA SER A 62 -16.21 -0.26 1.58
C SER A 62 -15.83 -1.39 0.61
N GLY A 63 -14.84 -1.09 -0.25
CA GLY A 63 -14.21 -2.09 -1.10
C GLY A 63 -13.43 -3.15 -0.32
N ALA A 64 -13.08 -2.88 0.95
CA ALA A 64 -12.39 -3.83 1.83
C ALA A 64 -13.22 -5.10 2.10
N PHE A 65 -14.54 -5.06 1.94
CA PHE A 65 -15.39 -6.24 2.12
C PHE A 65 -15.48 -7.12 0.88
N SER A 66 -15.04 -6.61 -0.28
CA SER A 66 -15.07 -7.37 -1.52
C SER A 66 -14.26 -8.66 -1.39
N ARG A 67 -14.93 -9.79 -1.69
CA ARG A 67 -14.36 -11.14 -1.64
C ARG A 67 -13.68 -11.51 -0.30
N SER A 68 -14.16 -10.96 0.82
CA SER A 68 -13.67 -11.33 2.14
C SER A 68 -14.74 -11.24 3.21
N ALA A 69 -15.30 -12.41 3.56
CA ALA A 69 -16.24 -12.55 4.66
C ALA A 69 -15.62 -12.16 6.01
N SER A 70 -14.34 -12.51 6.25
CA SER A 70 -13.65 -12.20 7.52
C SER A 70 -13.54 -10.71 7.82
N ARG A 71 -13.20 -9.89 6.82
CA ARG A 71 -13.13 -8.42 6.99
C ARG A 71 -14.50 -7.81 7.20
N LYS A 72 -15.52 -8.32 6.50
CA LYS A 72 -16.91 -7.89 6.69
C LYS A 72 -17.42 -8.21 8.09
N GLN A 73 -17.19 -9.42 8.57
CA GLN A 73 -17.56 -9.84 9.94
C GLN A 73 -16.81 -9.03 11.00
N ALA A 74 -15.53 -8.74 10.80
CA ALA A 74 -14.75 -7.91 11.72
C ALA A 74 -15.32 -6.47 11.80
N PHE A 75 -15.82 -5.92 10.69
CA PHE A 75 -16.51 -4.63 10.69
C PHE A 75 -17.86 -4.67 11.39
N GLU A 76 -18.72 -5.64 11.05
CA GLU A 76 -20.04 -5.79 11.67
C GLU A 76 -19.97 -6.03 13.18
N SER A 77 -18.90 -6.65 13.66
CA SER A 77 -18.64 -6.87 15.09
C SER A 77 -17.87 -5.74 15.78
N GLY A 78 -17.53 -4.66 15.07
CA GLY A 78 -16.81 -3.50 15.61
C GLY A 78 -15.30 -3.69 15.82
N HIS A 79 -14.73 -4.85 15.45
CA HIS A 79 -13.31 -5.15 15.59
C HIS A 79 -12.43 -4.58 14.47
N TYR A 80 -13.03 -4.14 13.36
CA TYR A 80 -12.29 -3.55 12.25
C TYR A 80 -13.08 -2.46 11.52
N GLN A 81 -12.56 -1.24 11.53
CA GLN A 81 -13.08 -0.13 10.72
C GLN A 81 -12.11 0.11 9.56
N PRO A 82 -12.44 -0.23 8.30
CA PRO A 82 -11.55 0.03 7.17
C PRO A 82 -11.22 1.52 7.07
N LYS A 83 -9.96 1.82 6.78
CA LYS A 83 -9.47 3.19 6.61
C LYS A 83 -8.72 3.30 5.29
N ASN A 84 -8.99 4.38 4.57
CA ASN A 84 -8.25 4.72 3.38
C ASN A 84 -7.02 5.55 3.76
N TYR A 85 -5.86 5.18 3.21
CA TYR A 85 -4.64 5.95 3.34
C TYR A 85 -4.14 6.37 1.96
N VAL A 86 -3.54 7.55 1.89
CA VAL A 86 -2.73 7.97 0.77
C VAL A 86 -1.28 7.65 1.08
N VAL A 87 -0.61 6.98 0.16
CA VAL A 87 0.82 6.69 0.25
C VAL A 87 1.58 7.49 -0.79
N PHE A 88 2.68 8.11 -0.37
CA PHE A 88 3.62 8.78 -1.27
C PHE A 88 4.95 8.05 -1.21
N ILE A 89 5.45 7.64 -2.38
CA ILE A 89 6.78 7.02 -2.53
C ILE A 89 7.66 7.99 -3.32
N PRO A 90 8.53 8.76 -2.65
CA PRO A 90 9.47 9.66 -3.32
C PRO A 90 10.36 8.90 -4.30
N ARG A 91 10.66 9.51 -5.44
CA ARG A 91 11.55 8.95 -6.49
C ARG A 91 12.84 8.40 -5.91
N SER A 92 13.52 9.17 -5.07
CA SER A 92 14.81 8.79 -4.49
C SER A 92 14.71 7.48 -3.69
N ARG A 93 13.65 7.31 -2.90
CA ARG A 93 13.44 6.13 -2.07
C ARG A 93 13.06 4.90 -2.89
N LEU A 94 12.18 5.06 -3.89
CA LEU A 94 11.80 3.98 -4.80
C LEU A 94 13.00 3.48 -5.61
N LEU A 95 13.79 4.40 -6.19
CA LEU A 95 14.99 4.02 -6.96
C LEU A 95 16.08 3.41 -6.05
N ALA A 96 16.22 3.88 -4.81
CA ALA A 96 17.12 3.26 -3.85
C ALA A 96 16.69 1.83 -3.50
N TRP A 97 15.38 1.60 -3.30
CA TRP A 97 14.83 0.25 -3.12
C TRP A 97 15.13 -0.63 -4.34
N TYR A 98 14.86 -0.13 -5.55
CA TYR A 98 15.07 -0.88 -6.79
C TYR A 98 16.52 -1.32 -6.96
N LYS A 99 17.49 -0.43 -6.73
CA LYS A 99 18.92 -0.77 -6.77
C LYS A 99 19.29 -1.90 -5.81
N ARG A 100 18.72 -1.95 -4.60
CA ARG A 100 18.97 -3.04 -3.65
C ARG A 100 18.41 -4.38 -4.11
N GLN A 101 17.36 -4.38 -4.93
CA GLN A 101 16.78 -5.62 -5.48
C GLN A 101 17.64 -6.22 -6.60
N SER A 102 18.52 -5.44 -7.24
CA SER A 102 19.38 -5.88 -8.35
C SER A 102 20.75 -6.41 -7.91
N VAL A 103 21.06 -6.33 -6.61
CA VAL A 103 22.34 -6.77 -6.01
C VAL A 103 22.20 -8.17 -5.36
N LEU A 104 21.04 -8.80 -5.52
CA LEU A 104 20.74 -10.19 -5.16
C LEU A 104 20.46 -10.98 -6.44
#